data_AF-A0A971QNP7-F1
#
_entry.id   AF-A0A971QNP7-F1
#
_cell.length_a   1.000
_cell.length_b   1.000
_cell.length_c   1.000
_cell.angle_alpha   90.00
_cell.angle_beta   90.00
_cell.angle_gamma   90.00
#
_symmetry.space_group_name_H-M   'P 1'
#
loop_
_entity.id
_entity.type
_entity.pdbx_description
1 polymer ?
#
loop_
_entity_poly.entity_id
_entity_poly.type
_entity_poly.pdbx_seq_one_letter_code
_entity_poly.pdbx_strand_id
1 'polypeptide(L)'
;MEHLYIVTPAKETARVVEDAVAYGIKQIWIQQKSETPAALELARQSGIPVIHGRCMMMFAEPVGSIHGFHRWISRLFGQYPK
;
A
#
# COMPACT_ATOMS: atom_id res chain seq x y z
N MET A 1 2.40 -17.25 3.29
CA MET A 1 2.52 -15.77 3.40
C MET A 1 1.12 -15.22 3.53
N GLU A 2 0.88 -14.33 4.50
CA GLU A 2 -0.45 -13.72 4.71
C GLU A 2 -0.51 -12.27 4.21
N HIS A 3 0.61 -11.55 4.30
CA HIS A 3 0.73 -10.14 3.94
C HIS A 3 1.72 -9.96 2.79
N LEU A 4 1.42 -9.01 1.89
CA LEU A 4 2.31 -8.62 0.80
C LEU A 4 2.46 -7.10 0.72
N TYR A 5 3.71 -6.61 0.62
CA TYR A 5 4.03 -5.22 0.35
C TYR A 5 4.51 -5.08 -1.10
N ILE A 6 3.82 -4.25 -1.89
CA ILE A 6 4.06 -4.06 -3.31
C ILE A 6 4.68 -2.68 -3.55
N VAL A 7 5.91 -2.68 -4.06
CA VAL A 7 6.62 -1.50 -4.56
C VAL A 7 7.14 -1.81 -5.96
N THR A 8 6.35 -1.43 -6.95
CA THR A 8 6.63 -1.69 -8.37
C THR A 8 6.33 -0.45 -9.20
N PRO A 9 6.82 -0.36 -10.44
CA PRO A 9 6.23 0.56 -11.41
C PRO A 9 4.73 0.31 -11.51
N ALA A 10 3.92 1.38 -11.56
CA ALA A 10 2.45 1.28 -11.49
C ALA A 10 1.84 0.30 -12.51
N LYS A 11 2.43 0.23 -13.72
CA LYS A 11 2.00 -0.69 -14.79
C LYS A 11 2.10 -2.18 -14.43
N GLU A 12 2.98 -2.56 -13.51
CA GLU A 12 3.20 -3.96 -13.11
C GLU A 12 2.31 -4.36 -11.92
N THR A 13 1.78 -3.39 -11.17
CA THR A 13 1.12 -3.62 -9.89
C THR A 13 -0.11 -4.53 -10.01
N ALA A 14 -0.91 -4.39 -11.08
CA ALA A 14 -2.09 -5.22 -11.28
C ALA A 14 -1.74 -6.70 -11.43
N ARG A 15 -0.66 -7.01 -12.16
CA ARG A 15 -0.15 -8.39 -12.31
C ARG A 15 0.31 -8.97 -10.96
N VAL A 16 0.97 -8.17 -10.13
CA VAL A 16 1.38 -8.62 -8.78
C VAL A 16 0.18 -8.87 -7.87
N VAL A 17 -0.89 -8.06 -7.98
CA VAL A 17 -2.14 -8.30 -7.25
C VAL A 17 -2.82 -9.59 -7.73
N GLU A 18 -2.83 -9.85 -9.04
CA GLU A 18 -3.33 -11.11 -9.61
C GLU A 18 -2.58 -12.33 -9.04
N ASP A 19 -1.25 -12.28 -9.06
CA ASP A 19 -0.40 -13.31 -8.45
C ASP A 19 -0.79 -13.48 -6.96
N ALA A 20 -0.90 -12.38 -6.21
CA ALA A 20 -1.24 -12.40 -4.79
C ALA A 20 -2.61 -13.07 -4.51
N VAL A 21 -3.61 -12.83 -5.36
CA VAL A 21 -4.92 -13.48 -5.28
C VAL A 21 -4.77 -14.99 -5.50
N ALA A 22 -4.04 -15.41 -6.54
CA ALA A 22 -3.83 -16.82 -6.86
C ALA A 22 -3.10 -17.57 -5.73
N TYR A 23 -2.15 -16.91 -5.06
CA TYR A 23 -1.43 -17.46 -3.90
C TYR A 23 -2.23 -17.38 -2.58
N GLY A 24 -3.43 -16.80 -2.58
CA GLY A 24 -4.28 -16.71 -1.40
C GLY A 24 -3.79 -15.73 -0.33
N ILE A 25 -3.06 -14.68 -0.73
CA ILE A 25 -2.65 -13.57 0.16
C ILE A 25 -3.89 -12.94 0.80
N LYS A 26 -3.78 -12.60 2.08
CA LYS A 26 -4.92 -12.13 2.90
C LYS A 26 -4.96 -10.61 3.06
N GLN A 27 -3.84 -9.93 2.87
CA GLN A 27 -3.79 -8.47 2.95
C GLN A 27 -2.63 -7.92 2.11
N ILE A 28 -2.90 -6.83 1.39
CA ILE A 28 -1.92 -6.20 0.52
C ILE A 28 -1.68 -4.75 0.96
N TRP A 29 -0.43 -4.32 0.93
CA TRP A 29 -0.06 -2.91 0.93
C TRP A 29 0.51 -2.55 -0.43
N ILE A 30 -0.05 -1.55 -1.09
CA ILE A 30 0.51 -0.96 -2.31
C ILE A 30 1.13 0.38 -1.94
N GLN A 31 2.44 0.50 -2.11
CA GLN A 31 3.16 1.73 -1.79
C GLN A 31 2.61 2.90 -2.58
N GLN A 32 2.55 4.07 -1.93
CA GLN A 32 2.15 5.32 -2.60
C GLN A 32 2.89 5.48 -3.93
N LYS A 33 2.12 5.76 -4.99
CA LYS A 33 2.55 5.89 -6.39
C LYS A 33 2.79 4.56 -7.14
N SER A 34 2.60 3.41 -6.49
CA SER A 34 2.57 2.11 -7.16
C SER A 34 1.14 1.67 -7.49
N GLU A 35 0.11 2.27 -6.89
CA GLU A 35 -1.29 1.89 -7.12
C GLU A 35 -1.81 2.26 -8.52
N THR A 36 -2.71 1.44 -9.04
CA THR A 36 -3.52 1.74 -10.24
C THR A 36 -4.97 1.40 -9.97
N PRO A 37 -5.94 2.05 -10.66
CA PRO A 37 -7.35 1.70 -10.54
C PRO A 37 -7.62 0.21 -10.81
N ALA A 38 -6.92 -0.38 -11.79
CA ALA A 38 -7.03 -1.80 -12.11
C ALA A 38 -6.58 -2.71 -10.97
N ALA A 39 -5.44 -2.40 -10.33
CA ALA A 39 -4.93 -3.18 -9.20
C ALA A 39 -5.86 -3.11 -7.97
N LEU A 40 -6.40 -1.92 -7.69
CA LEU A 40 -7.33 -1.72 -6.57
C LEU A 40 -8.67 -2.43 -6.81
N GLU A 41 -9.19 -2.37 -8.04
CA GLU A 41 -10.43 -3.03 -8.42
C GLU A 41 -10.30 -4.56 -8.38
N LEU A 42 -9.17 -5.11 -8.87
CA LEU A 42 -8.89 -6.54 -8.81
C LEU A 42 -8.86 -7.07 -7.37
N ALA A 43 -8.18 -6.36 -6.47
CA ALA A 43 -8.13 -6.74 -5.06
C ALA A 43 -9.52 -6.64 -4.39
N ARG A 44 -10.29 -5.59 -4.71
CA ARG A 44 -11.67 -5.41 -4.22
C ARG A 44 -12.59 -6.53 -4.65
N GLN A 45 -12.56 -6.91 -5.93
CA GLN A 45 -13.36 -8.03 -6.47
C GLN A 45 -12.97 -9.37 -5.83
N SER A 46 -11.69 -9.53 -5.50
CA SER A 46 -11.16 -10.73 -4.85
C SER A 46 -11.36 -10.75 -3.33
N GLY A 47 -11.97 -9.70 -2.75
CA GLY A 47 -12.20 -9.59 -1.32
C GLY A 47 -10.92 -9.42 -0.47
N ILE A 48 -9.81 -9.01 -1.09
CA ILE A 48 -8.54 -8.78 -0.39
C ILE A 48 -8.48 -7.33 0.09
N PRO A 49 -8.35 -7.07 1.41
CA PRO A 49 -8.10 -5.73 1.92
C PRO A 49 -6.78 -5.15 1.40
N VAL A 50 -6.83 -3.90 0.94
CA VAL A 50 -5.66 -3.19 0.44
C VAL A 50 -5.45 -1.88 1.19
N ILE A 51 -4.23 -1.66 1.68
CA ILE A 51 -3.76 -0.34 2.10
C ILE A 51 -3.04 0.30 0.91
N HIS A 52 -3.43 1.51 0.50
CA HIS A 52 -2.81 2.22 -0.62
C HIS A 52 -2.74 3.73 -0.38
N GLY A 53 -2.04 4.45 -1.26
CA GLY A 53 -1.90 5.91 -1.17
C GLY A 53 -1.09 6.39 0.03
N ARG A 54 -0.30 5.49 0.63
CA ARG A 54 0.45 5.73 1.86
C ARG A 54 1.91 5.30 1.69
N CYS A 55 2.83 6.08 2.24
CA CYS A 55 4.25 5.73 2.27
C CYS A 55 4.55 4.88 3.51
N MET A 56 4.97 3.62 3.33
CA MET A 56 5.27 2.67 4.42
C MET A 56 6.30 3.22 5.41
N MET A 57 7.26 4.02 4.94
CA MET A 57 8.33 4.59 5.79
C MET A 57 7.83 5.61 6.81
N MET A 58 6.57 6.06 6.72
CA MET A 58 5.94 6.82 7.81
C MET A 58 5.59 5.95 9.02
N PHE A 59 5.57 4.63 8.88
CA PHE A 59 5.10 3.70 9.91
C PHE A 59 6.20 2.74 10.39
N ALA A 60 7.17 2.42 9.54
CA ALA A 60 8.30 1.57 9.90
C ALA A 60 9.29 2.30 10.83
N GLU A 61 9.30 1.94 12.11
CA GLU A 61 10.24 2.51 13.08
C GLU A 61 11.68 2.01 12.88
N PRO A 62 12.70 2.85 13.12
CA PRO A 62 12.61 4.24 13.55
C PRO A 62 12.28 5.20 12.38
N VAL A 63 11.33 6.12 12.61
CA VAL A 63 10.94 7.11 11.60
C VAL A 63 11.70 8.42 11.80
N GLY A 64 12.62 8.73 10.89
CA GLY A 64 13.45 9.93 10.93
C GLY A 64 13.39 10.80 9.67
N SER A 65 14.14 11.90 9.67
CA SER A 65 14.35 12.79 8.52
C SER A 65 13.03 13.24 7.86
N ILE A 66 12.98 13.23 6.52
CA ILE A 66 11.83 13.64 5.72
C ILE A 66 10.58 12.78 5.97
N HIS A 67 10.73 11.52 6.39
CA HIS A 67 9.59 10.66 6.71
C HIS A 67 8.95 11.03 8.05
N GLY A 68 9.74 11.53 9.02
CA GLY A 68 9.23 12.12 10.25
C GLY A 68 8.42 13.40 9.99
N PHE A 69 8.95 14.29 9.13
CA PHE A 69 8.25 15.51 8.72
C PHE A 69 6.97 15.21 7.93
N HIS A 70 7.04 14.32 6.93
CA HIS A 70 5.88 13.87 6.15
C HIS A 70 4.80 13.24 7.05
N ARG A 71 5.20 12.42 8.03
CA ARG A 71 4.26 11.87 9.03
C ARG A 71 3.58 12.97 9.85
N TRP A 72 4.33 13.95 10.32
CA TRP A 72 3.77 15.08 11.08
C TRP A 72 2.76 15.88 10.26
N ILE A 73 3.08 16.23 9.00
CA ILE A 73 2.15 16.87 8.06
C ILE A 73 0.89 16.04 7.90
N SER A 74 1.02 14.73 7.63
CA SER A 74 -0.13 13.85 7.42
C SER A 74 -1.07 13.81 8.63
N ARG A 75 -0.54 13.92 9.85
CA ARG A 75 -1.35 14.03 11.09
C ARG A 75 -2.11 15.35 11.19
N LEU A 76 -1.48 16.48 10.82
CA LEU A 76 -2.13 17.79 10.85
C LEU A 76 -3.29 17.90 9.85
N PHE A 77 -3.09 17.38 8.63
CA PHE A 77 -4.11 17.42 7.58
C PHE A 77 -5.11 16.25 7.65
N GLY A 78 -5.10 15.46 8.73
CA GLY A 78 -6.05 14.36 8.95
C GLY A 78 -5.93 13.17 8.00
N GLN A 79 -4.85 13.10 7.22
CA GLN A 79 -4.59 12.01 6.27
C GLN A 79 -3.91 10.79 6.91
N TYR A 80 -3.43 10.96 8.14
CA TYR A 80 -2.85 9.86 8.92
C TYR A 80 -3.95 8.89 9.37
N PRO A 81 -3.79 7.57 9.20
CA PRO A 81 -4.75 6.58 9.69
C PRO A 81 -5.06 6.78 11.18
N LYS A 82 -6.34 6.66 11.55
CA LYS A 82 -6.77 6.59 12.96
C LYS A 82 -6.74 5.16 13.45
#